data_AF-K0VT51-F1
#
_entry.id   AF-K0VT51-F1
#
_cell.length_a   1.000
_cell.length_b   1.000
_cell.length_c   1.000
_cell.angle_alpha   90.00
_cell.angle_beta   90.00
_cell.angle_gamma   90.00
#
_symmetry.space_group_name_H-M   'P 1'
#
loop_
_entity.id
_entity.type
_entity.pdbx_description
1 polymer ?
#
loop_
_entity_poly.entity_id
_entity_poly.type
_entity_poly.pdbx_seq_one_letter_code
_entity_poly.pdbx_strand_id
1 'polypeptide(L)' 'MSDAAMKLVVVGAAGRMGQTLIRLIHSIEGATLHAAVERPGSSFLGKDAGEIAGLGPNGIIIGDDPLQAF' A
#
# COMPACT_ATOMS: atom_id res chain seq x y z
N MET A 1 19.38 13.22 -11.85
CA MET A 1 18.20 12.87 -11.02
C MET A 1 18.34 11.39 -10.69
N SER A 2 18.40 11.00 -9.41
CA SER A 2 18.42 9.57 -9.07
C SER A 2 17.03 9.03 -9.39
N ASP A 3 16.95 8.30 -10.50
CA ASP A 3 15.72 7.95 -11.21
C ASP A 3 14.95 6.77 -10.58
N ALA A 4 14.96 6.65 -9.25
CA ALA A 4 14.27 5.57 -8.55
C ALA A 4 13.56 6.13 -7.31
N ALA A 5 12.23 6.28 -7.41
CA ALA A 5 11.39 6.57 -6.26
C ALA A 5 11.56 5.49 -5.17
N MET A 6 11.63 5.91 -3.91
CA MET A 6 11.70 5.03 -2.75
C MET A 6 10.43 4.17 -2.68
N LYS A 7 10.61 2.86 -2.79
CA LYS A 7 9.54 1.87 -2.70
C LYS A 7 9.23 1.58 -1.25
N LEU A 8 7.97 1.78 -0.85
CA LEU A 8 7.51 1.60 0.52
C LEU A 8 6.43 0.52 0.59
N VAL A 9 6.53 -0.34 1.61
CA VAL A 9 5.57 -1.39 1.92
C VAL A 9 4.76 -0.96 3.13
N VAL A 10 3.44 -1.13 3.07
CA VAL A 10 2.54 -0.85 4.21
C VAL A 10 1.95 -2.15 4.72
N VAL A 11 2.28 -2.53 5.95
CA VAL A 11 1.67 -3.65 6.67
C VAL A 11 0.52 -3.13 7.55
N GLY A 12 -0.60 -3.83 7.57
CA GLY A 12 -1.85 -3.32 8.15
C GLY A 12 -2.51 -2.27 7.25
N ALA A 13 -2.41 -2.46 5.93
CA ALA A 13 -2.78 -1.48 4.90
C ALA A 13 -4.24 -1.02 4.98
N ALA A 14 -5.16 -1.91 5.36
CA ALA A 14 -6.58 -1.58 5.44
C ALA A 14 -6.97 -0.89 6.75
N GLY A 15 -6.09 -0.92 7.77
CA GLY A 15 -6.30 -0.23 9.03
C GLY A 15 -6.24 1.30 8.91
N ARG A 16 -6.76 2.01 9.91
CA ARG A 16 -6.78 3.49 9.94
C ARG A 16 -5.41 4.14 9.73
N MET A 17 -4.37 3.56 10.32
CA MET A 17 -3.00 4.04 10.16
C MET A 17 -2.43 3.66 8.79
N GLY A 18 -2.63 2.42 8.34
CA GLY A 18 -2.17 1.97 7.02
C GLY A 18 -2.72 2.83 5.88
N GLN A 19 -4.02 3.15 5.91
CA GLN A 19 -4.63 4.05 4.93
C GLN A 19 -4.03 5.48 5.00
N THR A 20 -3.70 5.97 6.19
CA THR A 20 -3.04 7.27 6.35
C THR A 20 -1.64 7.25 5.74
N LEU A 21 -0.87 6.18 5.98
CA LEU A 21 0.44 5.99 5.37
C LEU A 21 0.34 5.93 3.84
N ILE A 22 -0.62 5.20 3.28
CA ILE A 22 -0.85 5.12 1.84
C ILE A 22 -1.12 6.51 1.24
N ARG A 23 -1.97 7.32 1.88
CA ARG A 23 -2.22 8.72 1.46
C ARG A 23 -0.97 9.59 1.53
N LEU A 24 -0.17 9.45 2.59
CA LEU A 24 1.08 10.21 2.73
C LEU A 24 2.10 9.81 1.66
N ILE A 25 2.29 8.50 1.42
CA ILE A 25 3.19 7.99 0.38
C ILE A 25 2.79 8.54 -0.98
N HIS A 26 1.51 8.57 -1.31
CA HIS A 26 1.00 9.15 -2.56
C HIS A 26 1.32 10.65 -2.71
N SER A 27 1.40 11.39 -1.61
CA SER A 27 1.69 12.83 -1.61
C SER A 27 3.19 13.20 -1.61
N ILE A 28 4.08 12.23 -1.37
CA ILE A 28 5.52 12.47 -1.25
C ILE A 28 6.17 12.27 -2.62
N GLU A 29 6.73 13.34 -3.18
CA GLU A 29 7.57 13.24 -4.37
C GLU A 29 8.79 12.35 -4.09
N GLY A 30 9.04 11.39 -4.99
CA GLY A 30 10.14 10.44 -4.82
C GLY A 30 9.82 9.26 -3.90
N ALA A 31 8.57 9.06 -3.49
CA ALA A 31 8.10 7.82 -2.84
C ALA A 31 6.98 7.16 -3.64
N THR A 32 6.88 5.84 -3.56
CA THR A 32 5.77 5.09 -4.16
C THR A 32 5.35 3.93 -3.27
N LEU A 33 4.05 3.64 -3.25
CA LEU A 33 3.53 2.42 -2.64
C LEU A 33 3.94 1.24 -3.51
N HIS A 34 4.71 0.32 -2.95
CA HIS A 34 5.17 -0.87 -3.64
C HIS A 34 4.28 -2.08 -3.38
N ALA A 35 3.87 -2.26 -2.13
CA ALA A 35 3.03 -3.36 -1.70
C ALA A 35 2.20 -2.98 -0.48
N ALA A 36 1.05 -3.64 -0.34
CA ALA A 36 0.11 -3.46 0.76
C ALA A 36 -0.21 -4.85 1.35
N VAL A 37 0.01 -5.00 2.65
CA VAL A 37 -0.12 -6.29 3.33
C VAL A 37 -1.14 -6.18 4.46
N GLU A 38 -1.97 -7.20 4.60
CA GLU A 38 -2.88 -7.40 5.71
C GLU A 38 -2.66 -8.79 6.32
N ARG A 39 -3.30 -9.02 7.48
CA ARG A 39 -3.30 -10.37 8.07
C ARG A 39 -4.06 -11.36 7.18
N PRO A 40 -3.66 -12.65 7.16
CA PRO A 40 -4.45 -13.70 6.53
C PRO A 40 -5.91 -13.70 7.00
N GLY A 41 -6.84 -13.91 6.07
CA GLY A 41 -8.28 -13.89 6.36
C GLY A 41 -8.90 -12.50 6.55
N SER A 42 -8.16 -11.42 6.29
CA SER A 42 -8.74 -10.07 6.23
C SER A 42 -9.80 -9.96 5.11
N SER A 43 -10.91 -9.26 5.37
CA SER A 43 -11.95 -8.98 4.37
C SER A 43 -11.53 -7.95 3.31
N PHE A 44 -10.29 -7.45 3.41
CA PHE A 44 -9.69 -6.52 2.47
C PHE A 44 -8.70 -7.17 1.51
N LEU A 45 -8.36 -8.46 1.69
CA LEU A 45 -7.52 -9.19 0.74
C LEU A 45 -8.14 -9.17 -0.66
N GLY A 46 -7.30 -8.99 -1.67
CA GLY A 46 -7.72 -8.90 -3.07
C GLY A 46 -8.33 -7.54 -3.47
N LYS A 47 -8.48 -6.59 -2.55
CA LYS A 47 -8.92 -5.22 -2.87
C LYS A 47 -7.73 -4.33 -3.20
N ASP A 48 -7.99 -3.25 -3.94
CA ASP A 48 -7.00 -2.24 -4.27
C ASP A 48 -6.73 -1.32 -3.06
N ALA A 49 -5.44 -1.13 -2.73
CA ALA A 49 -5.02 -0.35 -1.57
C ALA A 49 -5.35 1.15 -1.71
N GLY A 50 -5.30 1.69 -2.93
CA GLY A 50 -5.66 3.07 -3.23
C GLY A 50 -7.16 3.31 -3.05
N GLU A 51 -8.01 2.38 -3.52
CA GLU A 51 -9.45 2.45 -3.30
C GLU A 51 -9.79 2.44 -1.81
N ILE A 52 -9.19 1.52 -1.05
CA ILE A 52 -9.39 1.44 0.41
C ILE A 52 -8.90 2.70 1.13
N ALA A 53 -7.84 3.34 0.64
CA ALA A 53 -7.32 4.58 1.21
C ALA A 53 -8.08 5.85 0.75
N GLY A 54 -9.04 5.73 -0.17
CA GLY A 54 -9.83 6.85 -0.70
C GLY A 54 -9.13 7.68 -1.78
N LEU A 55 -8.13 7.11 -2.47
CA LEU A 55 -7.36 7.74 -3.54
C LEU A 55 -7.83 7.34 -4.95
N GLY A 56 -8.74 6.37 -5.04
CA GLY A 56 -9.02 5.65 -6.29
C GLY A 56 -8.01 4.52 -6.55
N PRO A 57 -8.21 3.70 -7.59
CA PRO A 57 -7.37 2.53 -7.83
C PRO A 57 -5.94 2.92 -8.17
N ASN A 58 -4.97 2.31 -7.48
CA ASN A 58 -3.54 2.52 -7.73
C ASN A 58 -2.81 1.26 -8.24
N GLY A 59 -3.54 0.15 -8.42
CA GLY A 59 -3.03 -1.11 -8.94
C GLY A 59 -2.31 -1.98 -7.91
N ILE A 60 -2.22 -1.53 -6.65
CA ILE A 60 -1.57 -2.30 -5.58
C ILE A 60 -2.63 -3.11 -4.84
N ILE A 61 -2.66 -4.40 -5.11
CA ILE A 61 -3.60 -5.34 -4.48
C ILE A 61 -3.11 -5.71 -3.08
N ILE A 62 -4.03 -5.67 -2.10
CA ILE A 62 -3.74 -6.07 -0.72
C ILE A 62 -3.57 -7.58 -0.67
N GLY A 63 -2.37 -8.03 -0.31
CA GLY A 63 -2.02 -9.44 -0.07
C GLY A 63 -1.82 -9.77 1.41
N ASP A 64 -1.57 -11.04 1.71
CA ASP A 64 -1.28 -11.56 3.04
C ASP A 64 0.08 -12.26 3.18
N ASP A 65 0.85 -12.33 2.10
CA ASP A 65 2.23 -12.83 2.11
C ASP A 65 3.24 -11.67 2.19
N PRO A 66 3.78 -11.36 3.37
CA PRO A 66 4.76 -10.29 3.52
C PRO A 66 6.08 -10.60 2.80
N LEU A 67 6.44 -11.85 2.53
CA LEU A 67 7.70 -12.16 1.85
C LEU A 67 7.67 -11.78 0.37
N GLN A 68 6.49 -11.77 -0.26
CA GLN A 68 6.31 -11.29 -1.64
C GLN A 68 6.28 -9.76 -1.73
N ALA A 69 6.28 -9.05 -0.60
CA ALA A 69 6.14 -7.60 -0.56
C ALA A 69 7.47 -6.84 -0.55
N PHE A 70 8.60 -7.50 -0.27
CA PHE A 70 9.95 -6.90 -0.16
C PHE A 70 10.85 -7.32 -1.33
#